data_AF-A0A0U9HKX8-F1
#
_entry.id   AF-A0A0U9HKX8-F1
#
_cell.length_a   1.000
_cell.length_b   1.000
_cell.length_c   1.000
_cell.angle_alpha   90.00
_cell.angle_beta   90.00
_cell.angle_gamma   90.00
#
_symmetry.space_group_name_H-M   'P 1'
#
loop_
_entity.id
_entity.type
_entity.pdbx_description
1 polymer ?
#
loop_
_entity_poly.entity_id
_entity_poly.type
_entity_poly.pdbx_seq_one_letter_code
_entity_poly.pdbx_strand_id
1 'polypeptide(L)'
;MDGCTIQLLLPENVSGDDNVALGGYSPLSVFRGKPCLGREDITFAVLGVKYRFQAKRELEEFAQDTGRYIPAFGGWCAWHMYQNVKMVPEYAHSTKGEGGVLLLFHADADVNCLLLWDEMAAKIGEGKMMEQAERNWQGFRKLAGSVPREDVTDENGDGKAGG
;
A
#
# COMPACT_ATOMS: atom_id res chain seq x y z
N MET A 1 -12.08 -16.37 18.34
CA MET A 1 -11.12 -16.77 17.29
C MET A 1 -11.49 -15.93 16.10
N ASP A 2 -11.25 -14.63 16.20
CA ASP A 2 -11.75 -13.68 15.24
C ASP A 2 -10.61 -13.41 14.29
N GLY A 3 -10.60 -14.22 13.24
CA GLY A 3 -9.61 -14.18 12.18
C GLY A 3 -9.42 -12.75 11.73
N CYS A 4 -8.16 -12.32 11.72
CA CYS A 4 -7.68 -11.04 11.23
C CYS A 4 -8.21 -10.84 9.81
N THR A 5 -9.41 -10.29 9.70
CA THR A 5 -10.01 -9.92 8.43
C THR A 5 -9.33 -8.62 8.08
N ILE A 6 -8.26 -8.72 7.28
CA ILE A 6 -7.64 -7.55 6.66
C ILE A 6 -8.77 -6.89 5.87
N GLN A 7 -9.30 -5.81 6.43
CA GLN A 7 -10.36 -5.07 5.82
C GLN A 7 -9.73 -4.39 4.62
N LEU A 8 -10.03 -4.91 3.43
CA LEU A 8 -9.59 -4.38 2.13
C LEU A 8 -10.06 -2.93 2.04
N LEU A 9 -9.19 -2.02 2.43
CA LEU A 9 -9.44 -0.59 2.51
C LEU A 9 -8.36 0.14 1.71
N LEU A 10 -8.72 1.33 1.22
CA LEU A 10 -8.00 2.12 0.20
C LEU A 10 -6.47 2.12 0.41
N PRO A 11 -5.66 1.72 -0.60
CA PRO A 11 -4.22 1.90 -0.57
C PRO A 11 -3.85 3.39 -0.53
N GLU A 12 -3.01 3.82 0.42
CA GLU A 12 -2.62 5.25 0.57
C GLU A 12 -1.30 5.61 -0.11
N ASN A 13 -0.38 4.65 -0.31
CA ASN A 13 0.87 4.92 -1.02
C ASN A 13 0.69 4.74 -2.53
N VAL A 14 0.12 5.77 -3.15
CA VAL A 14 -0.11 5.84 -4.59
C VAL A 14 0.63 7.03 -5.20
N SER A 15 1.07 6.88 -6.44
CA SER A 15 1.82 7.92 -7.16
C SER A 15 0.93 8.72 -8.10
N GLY A 16 1.09 10.06 -8.07
CA GLY A 16 0.52 11.02 -9.01
C GLY A 16 -0.99 11.27 -8.91
N ASP A 17 -1.52 12.10 -9.81
CA ASP A 17 -2.95 12.43 -9.93
C ASP A 17 -3.81 11.21 -10.32
N ASP A 18 -3.18 10.16 -10.84
CA ASP A 18 -3.82 8.95 -11.37
C ASP A 18 -4.02 7.82 -10.33
N ASN A 19 -3.63 8.04 -9.07
CA ASN A 19 -3.72 7.08 -7.97
C ASN A 19 -3.15 5.70 -8.33
N VAL A 20 -1.91 5.67 -8.85
CA VAL A 20 -1.25 4.43 -9.28
C VAL A 20 -0.58 3.73 -8.09
N ALA A 21 -0.92 2.47 -7.84
CA ALA A 21 -0.30 1.66 -6.79
C ALA A 21 1.13 1.26 -7.14
N LEU A 22 1.92 0.97 -6.08
CA LEU A 22 3.23 0.32 -6.21
C LEU A 22 4.17 1.05 -7.18
N GLY A 23 4.07 2.37 -7.32
CA GLY A 23 4.87 3.13 -8.30
C GLY A 23 4.70 2.65 -9.75
N GLY A 24 3.61 1.94 -10.07
CA GLY A 24 3.34 1.35 -11.38
C GLY A 24 3.90 -0.06 -11.60
N TYR A 25 4.52 -0.69 -10.60
CA TYR A 25 4.92 -2.09 -10.66
C TYR A 25 3.72 -3.04 -10.65
N SER A 26 3.84 -4.17 -11.35
CA SER A 26 2.83 -5.23 -11.35
C SER A 26 2.75 -5.91 -9.98
N PRO A 27 1.56 -5.94 -9.31
CA PRO A 27 1.41 -6.60 -8.02
C PRO A 27 1.83 -8.07 -8.04
N LEU A 28 1.58 -8.76 -9.15
CA LEU A 28 1.97 -10.15 -9.30
C LEU A 28 3.47 -10.31 -9.44
N SER A 29 4.13 -9.37 -10.11
CA SER A 29 5.59 -9.39 -10.28
C SER A 29 6.28 -9.11 -8.96
N VAL A 30 5.76 -8.15 -8.19
CA VAL A 30 6.16 -7.87 -6.80
C VAL A 30 5.94 -9.10 -5.91
N PHE A 31 4.74 -9.69 -5.96
CA PHE A 31 4.40 -10.89 -5.19
C PHE A 31 5.30 -12.10 -5.53
N ARG A 32 5.77 -12.20 -6.78
CA ARG A 32 6.69 -13.25 -7.24
C ARG A 32 8.16 -12.95 -6.94
N GLY A 33 8.48 -11.83 -6.28
CA GLY A 33 9.85 -11.42 -5.94
C GLY A 33 10.70 -10.98 -7.14
N LYS A 34 10.07 -10.70 -8.29
CA LYS A 34 10.72 -10.19 -9.50
C LYS A 34 9.93 -8.99 -9.99
N PRO A 35 10.03 -7.83 -9.31
CA PRO A 35 9.21 -6.67 -9.65
C PRO A 35 9.51 -6.19 -11.07
N CYS A 36 8.46 -6.03 -11.86
CA CYS A 36 8.52 -5.47 -13.19
C CYS A 36 7.44 -4.39 -13.32
N LEU A 37 7.73 -3.35 -14.08
CA LEU A 37 6.75 -2.31 -14.38
C LEU A 37 5.57 -2.90 -15.15
N GLY A 38 4.36 -2.56 -14.72
CA GLY A 38 3.15 -2.86 -15.45
C GLY A 38 2.93 -1.86 -16.59
N ARG A 39 2.09 -2.23 -17.55
CA ARG A 39 1.74 -1.37 -18.67
C ARG A 39 0.54 -0.49 -18.34
N GLU A 40 0.51 0.72 -18.90
CA GLU A 40 -0.56 1.69 -18.67
C GLU A 40 -1.89 1.29 -19.31
N ASP A 41 -1.83 0.47 -20.36
CA ASP A 41 -3.01 -0.05 -21.08
C ASP A 41 -3.57 -1.36 -20.48
N ILE A 42 -2.87 -1.95 -19.51
CA ILE A 42 -3.32 -3.15 -18.80
C ILE A 42 -3.46 -2.82 -17.32
N THR A 43 -4.61 -2.27 -16.96
CA THR A 43 -4.88 -1.78 -15.60
C THR A 43 -6.15 -2.35 -14.99
N PHE A 44 -6.16 -2.47 -13.67
CA PHE A 44 -7.33 -2.80 -12.87
C PHE A 44 -7.46 -1.81 -11.73
N ALA A 45 -8.63 -1.19 -11.60
CA ALA A 45 -8.92 -0.27 -10.50
C ALA A 45 -9.73 -0.98 -9.43
N VAL A 46 -9.24 -0.94 -8.19
CA VAL A 46 -9.95 -1.47 -7.03
C VAL A 46 -9.76 -0.50 -5.88
N LEU A 47 -10.84 -0.18 -5.17
CA LEU A 47 -10.79 0.75 -4.02
C LEU A 47 -10.14 2.10 -4.42
N GLY A 48 -10.55 2.68 -5.55
CA GLY A 48 -10.06 3.97 -6.02
C GLY A 48 -8.59 4.00 -6.48
N VAL A 49 -7.91 2.86 -6.49
CA VAL A 49 -6.48 2.76 -6.80
C VAL A 49 -6.26 1.91 -8.05
N LYS A 50 -5.38 2.41 -8.94
CA LYS A 50 -5.06 1.82 -10.23
C LYS A 50 -3.83 0.92 -10.13
N TYR A 51 -4.00 -0.36 -10.42
CA TYR A 51 -2.91 -1.34 -10.52
C TYR A 51 -2.58 -1.60 -12.00
N ARG A 52 -1.29 -1.69 -12.35
CA ARG A 52 -0.80 -1.95 -13.71
C ARG A 52 -0.27 -3.38 -13.80
N PHE A 53 -0.33 -4.00 -14.98
CA PHE A 53 0.09 -5.40 -15.17
C PHE A 53 0.98 -5.57 -16.41
N GLN A 54 1.87 -6.57 -16.40
CA GLN A 54 2.73 -6.83 -17.57
C GLN A 54 1.96 -7.49 -18.72
N ALA A 55 0.94 -8.28 -18.39
CA ALA A 55 0.13 -9.02 -19.34
C ALA A 55 -1.30 -9.17 -18.85
N LYS A 56 -2.25 -9.36 -19.77
CA LYS A 56 -3.67 -9.56 -19.43
C LYS A 56 -3.89 -10.74 -18.47
N ARG A 57 -3.10 -11.81 -18.61
CA ARG A 57 -3.13 -12.96 -17.70
C ARG A 57 -2.84 -12.57 -16.24
N GLU A 58 -1.95 -11.62 -16.00
CA GLU A 58 -1.67 -11.14 -14.64
C GLU A 58 -2.85 -10.37 -14.05
N LEU A 59 -3.51 -9.55 -14.86
CA LEU A 59 -4.73 -8.85 -14.46
C LEU A 59 -5.83 -9.85 -14.09
N GLU A 60 -6.04 -10.88 -14.90
CA GLU A 60 -7.04 -11.92 -14.65
C GLU A 60 -6.75 -12.67 -13.34
N GLU A 61 -5.48 -13.03 -13.09
CA GLU A 61 -5.05 -13.67 -11.84
C GLU A 61 -5.20 -12.72 -10.63
N PHE A 62 -4.94 -11.43 -10.80
CA PHE A 62 -5.21 -10.40 -9.77
C PHE A 62 -6.70 -10.28 -9.45
N ALA A 63 -7.55 -10.24 -10.47
CA ALA A 63 -8.99 -10.09 -10.30
C ALA A 63 -9.65 -11.30 -9.63
N GLN A 64 -9.04 -12.49 -9.73
CA GLN A 64 -9.52 -13.70 -9.07
C GLN A 64 -9.27 -13.73 -7.56
N ASP A 65 -8.13 -13.16 -7.12
CA ASP A 65 -7.74 -13.14 -5.71
C ASP A 65 -7.03 -11.82 -5.37
N THR A 66 -7.78 -10.73 -5.47
CA THR A 66 -7.24 -9.38 -5.30
C THR A 66 -6.63 -9.18 -3.92
N GLY A 67 -7.23 -9.77 -2.87
CA GLY A 67 -6.75 -9.62 -1.49
C GLY A 67 -5.34 -10.17 -1.26
N ARG A 68 -4.93 -11.19 -2.01
CA ARG A 68 -3.59 -11.78 -1.94
C ARG A 68 -2.49 -10.87 -2.48
N TYR A 69 -2.80 -10.07 -3.48
CA TYR A 69 -1.81 -9.26 -4.20
C TYR A 69 -1.78 -7.79 -3.74
N ILE A 70 -2.73 -7.38 -2.92
CA ILE A 70 -2.72 -6.05 -2.30
C ILE A 70 -1.76 -6.07 -1.09
N PRO A 71 -0.83 -5.10 -1.00
CA PRO A 71 0.04 -4.97 0.16
C PRO A 71 -0.74 -4.70 1.45
N ALA A 72 -0.34 -5.33 2.56
CA ALA A 72 -1.00 -5.22 3.87
C ALA A 72 -1.20 -3.77 4.33
N PHE A 73 -0.14 -2.96 4.22
CA PHE A 73 -0.09 -1.61 4.77
C PHE A 73 -0.14 -0.56 3.68
N GLY A 74 -1.03 -0.75 2.70
CA GLY A 74 -1.35 0.27 1.69
C GLY A 74 -0.17 0.73 0.85
N GLY A 75 0.86 -0.11 0.69
CA GLY A 75 2.07 0.18 -0.08
C GLY A 75 3.25 0.72 0.73
N TRP A 76 3.17 0.75 2.07
CA TRP A 76 4.27 1.14 2.96
C TRP A 76 5.12 -0.06 3.42
N CYS A 77 6.37 0.21 3.82
CA CYS A 77 7.27 -0.80 4.38
C CYS A 77 6.72 -1.41 5.69
N ALA A 78 6.66 -2.74 5.77
CA ALA A 78 6.12 -3.47 6.92
C ALA A 78 6.94 -3.27 8.20
N TRP A 79 8.28 -3.30 8.11
CA TRP A 79 9.17 -3.04 9.25
C TRP A 79 8.98 -1.65 9.83
N HIS A 80 8.99 -0.62 8.98
CA HIS A 80 8.76 0.75 9.44
C HIS A 80 7.34 0.94 9.96
N MET A 81 6.34 0.28 9.35
CA MET A 81 4.99 0.29 9.88
C MET A 81 4.92 -0.34 11.28
N TYR A 82 5.63 -1.44 11.53
CA TYR A 82 5.81 -2.02 12.86
C TYR A 82 6.46 -1.03 13.85
N GLN A 83 7.42 -0.23 13.38
CA GLN A 83 8.06 0.84 14.16
C GLN A 83 7.26 2.15 14.25
N ASN A 84 6.01 2.17 13.73
CA ASN A 84 5.13 3.34 13.70
C ASN A 84 5.69 4.50 12.85
N VAL A 85 6.28 4.18 11.70
CA VAL A 85 6.84 5.12 10.71
C VAL A 85 6.33 4.75 9.32
N LYS A 86 5.95 5.76 8.51
CA LYS A 86 5.68 5.56 7.06
C LYS A 86 7.00 5.66 6.30
N MET A 87 7.39 4.57 5.63
CA MET A 87 8.55 4.56 4.73
C MET A 87 8.19 3.85 3.43
N VAL A 88 8.54 4.46 2.30
CA VAL A 88 8.34 3.88 0.97
C VAL A 88 9.26 2.65 0.84
N PRO A 89 8.77 1.51 0.36
CA PRO A 89 9.60 0.32 0.16
C PRO A 89 10.30 0.35 -1.21
N GLU A 90 11.39 -0.41 -1.36
CA GLU A 90 11.83 -0.89 -2.67
C GLU A 90 11.11 -2.20 -2.99
N TYR A 91 10.30 -2.18 -4.06
CA TYR A 91 9.46 -3.32 -4.44
C TYR A 91 10.24 -4.62 -4.75
N ALA A 92 11.57 -4.53 -4.95
CA ALA A 92 12.47 -5.69 -5.09
C ALA A 92 12.61 -6.53 -3.83
N HIS A 93 12.35 -5.96 -2.67
CA HIS A 93 12.45 -6.63 -1.38
C HIS A 93 11.06 -6.89 -0.80
N SER A 94 10.20 -7.56 -1.58
CA SER A 94 8.85 -7.91 -1.14
C SER A 94 8.77 -9.40 -0.83
N THR A 95 8.02 -9.76 0.21
CA THR A 95 7.83 -11.16 0.60
C THR A 95 6.37 -11.46 0.90
N LYS A 96 6.07 -12.76 0.94
CA LYS A 96 4.81 -13.29 1.43
C LYS A 96 4.94 -13.55 2.93
N GLY A 97 4.22 -12.79 3.76
CA GLY A 97 4.12 -13.04 5.20
C GLY A 97 3.20 -14.23 5.53
N GLU A 98 3.11 -14.54 6.82
CA GLU A 98 2.18 -15.50 7.43
C GLU A 98 0.74 -15.21 6.96
N GLY A 99 -0.01 -16.27 6.68
CA GLY A 99 -1.37 -16.15 6.13
C GLY A 99 -1.45 -15.76 4.65
N GLY A 100 -0.31 -15.51 4.00
CA GLY A 100 -0.22 -15.24 2.57
C GLY A 100 -0.41 -13.79 2.14
N VAL A 101 -0.18 -12.87 3.08
CA VAL A 101 -0.26 -11.44 2.88
C VAL A 101 1.01 -10.93 2.18
N LEU A 102 0.86 -9.99 1.25
CA LEU A 102 1.98 -9.31 0.62
C LEU A 102 2.57 -8.23 1.55
N LEU A 103 3.82 -8.39 1.95
CA LEU A 103 4.60 -7.42 2.72
C LEU A 103 5.70 -6.80 1.84
N LEU A 104 5.89 -5.50 1.97
CA LEU A 104 6.90 -4.74 1.25
C LEU A 104 7.99 -4.27 2.22
N PHE A 105 9.24 -4.22 1.77
CA PHE A 105 10.35 -3.78 2.63
C PHE A 105 11.22 -2.73 1.94
N HIS A 106 11.69 -1.79 2.77
CA HIS A 106 12.75 -0.87 2.40
C HIS A 106 14.12 -1.56 2.57
N ALA A 107 15.05 -1.35 1.65
CA ALA A 107 16.42 -1.74 1.73
C ALA A 107 17.29 -0.81 0.87
N ASP A 108 18.33 -0.26 1.49
CA ASP A 108 19.36 0.54 0.84
C ASP A 108 20.75 -0.04 1.17
N ALA A 109 21.81 0.77 1.03
CA ALA A 109 23.18 0.34 1.32
C ALA A 109 23.43 0.06 2.82
N ASP A 110 22.67 0.69 3.71
CA ASP A 110 22.88 0.67 5.16
C ASP A 110 21.83 -0.18 5.90
N VAL A 111 20.62 -0.31 5.35
CA VAL A 111 19.53 -1.06 5.98
C VAL A 111 18.91 -2.10 5.04
N ASN A 112 18.56 -3.26 5.58
CA ASN A 112 17.69 -4.24 4.94
C ASN A 112 16.52 -4.56 5.88
N CYS A 113 15.36 -3.97 5.63
CA CYS A 113 14.21 -4.12 6.52
C CYS A 113 13.60 -5.52 6.51
N LEU A 114 13.78 -6.29 5.43
CA LEU A 114 13.36 -7.68 5.39
C LEU A 114 14.18 -8.51 6.39
N LEU A 115 15.50 -8.31 6.41
CA LEU A 115 16.37 -8.98 7.38
C LEU A 115 16.01 -8.60 8.83
N LEU A 116 15.80 -7.30 9.10
CA LEU A 116 15.37 -6.83 10.42
C LEU A 116 14.03 -7.42 10.84
N TRP A 117 13.10 -7.53 9.89
CA TRP A 117 11.79 -8.15 10.10
C TRP A 117 11.94 -9.63 10.47
N ASP A 118 12.69 -10.40 9.68
CA ASP A 118 12.90 -11.84 9.90
C ASP A 118 13.61 -12.10 11.25
N GLU A 119 14.63 -11.31 11.58
CA GLU A 119 15.35 -11.42 12.87
C GLU A 119 14.44 -11.12 14.07
N MET A 120 13.54 -10.15 13.94
CA MET A 120 12.59 -9.82 15.00
C MET A 120 11.48 -10.87 15.08
N ALA A 121 10.97 -11.34 13.94
CA ALA A 121 9.98 -12.39 13.86
C ALA A 121 10.47 -13.69 14.51
N ALA A 122 11.75 -14.04 14.31
CA ALA A 122 12.38 -15.17 14.99
C ALA A 122 12.40 -15.03 16.53
N LYS A 123 12.40 -13.81 17.07
CA LYS A 123 12.45 -13.54 18.52
C LYS A 123 11.07 -13.47 19.16
N ILE A 124 10.08 -12.86 18.48
CA ILE A 124 8.77 -12.57 19.09
C ILE A 124 7.57 -13.17 18.35
N GLY A 125 7.78 -13.73 17.16
CA GLY A 125 6.75 -14.24 16.25
C GLY A 125 6.22 -13.17 15.30
N GLU A 126 6.09 -13.52 14.00
CA GLU A 126 5.62 -12.60 12.97
C GLU A 126 4.18 -12.12 13.24
N GLY A 127 3.29 -12.99 13.72
CA GLY A 127 1.94 -12.61 14.14
C GLY A 127 1.89 -11.43 15.12
N LYS A 128 2.79 -11.36 16.11
CA LYS A 128 2.85 -10.22 17.04
C LYS A 128 3.32 -8.93 16.36
N MET A 129 4.23 -9.05 15.40
CA MET A 129 4.69 -7.91 14.61
C MET A 129 3.59 -7.39 13.71
N MET A 130 2.85 -8.28 13.06
CA MET A 130 1.68 -7.96 12.24
C MET A 130 0.60 -7.25 13.06
N GLU A 131 0.27 -7.75 14.26
CA GLU A 131 -0.69 -7.09 15.15
C GLU A 131 -0.27 -5.66 15.52
N GLN A 132 1.02 -5.44 15.81
CA GLN A 132 1.53 -4.11 16.14
C GLN A 132 1.56 -3.18 14.91
N ALA A 133 2.02 -3.68 13.76
CA ALA A 133 2.02 -2.93 12.51
C ALA A 133 0.60 -2.52 12.11
N GLU A 134 -0.39 -3.41 12.25
CA GLU A 134 -1.79 -3.13 11.99
C GLU A 134 -2.35 -2.05 12.93
N ARG A 135 -2.02 -2.09 14.23
CA ARG A 135 -2.39 -1.02 15.18
C ARG A 135 -1.84 0.34 14.75
N ASN A 136 -0.57 0.39 14.37
CA ASN A 136 0.07 1.61 13.90
C ASN A 136 -0.55 2.11 12.60
N TRP A 137 -0.83 1.19 11.66
CA TRP A 137 -1.47 1.48 10.39
C TRP A 137 -2.86 2.11 10.57
N GLN A 138 -3.69 1.55 11.44
CA GLN A 138 -4.98 2.14 11.81
C GLN A 138 -4.81 3.53 12.44
N GLY A 139 -3.74 3.76 13.20
CA GLY A 139 -3.39 5.07 13.77
C GLY A 139 -3.18 6.14 12.70
N PHE A 140 -2.33 5.85 11.69
CA PHE A 140 -2.09 6.77 10.57
C PHE A 140 -3.37 7.13 9.80
N ARG A 141 -4.27 6.18 9.64
CA ARG A 141 -5.52 6.37 8.90
C ARG A 141 -6.53 7.23 9.64
N LYS A 142 -6.60 7.12 10.98
CA LYS A 142 -7.43 8.01 11.81
C LYS A 142 -6.98 9.47 11.69
N LEU A 143 -5.68 9.71 11.62
CA LEU A 143 -5.11 11.04 11.41
C LEU A 143 -5.45 11.60 10.02
N ALA A 144 -5.38 10.77 8.98
CA ALA A 144 -5.74 11.17 7.61
C ALA A 144 -7.23 11.54 7.46
N GLY A 145 -8.13 10.87 8.19
CA GLY A 145 -9.56 11.19 8.23
C GLY A 145 -9.96 12.37 9.13
N SER A 146 -9.00 12.97 9.85
CA SER A 146 -9.24 14.04 10.83
C SER A 146 -8.80 15.44 10.36
N VAL A 147 -8.36 15.60 9.11
CA VAL A 147 -8.04 16.92 8.55
C VAL A 147 -9.33 17.53 7.98
N PRO A 148 -9.88 18.61 8.57
CA PRO A 148 -10.94 19.36 7.91
C PRO A 148 -10.37 19.89 6.61
N ARG A 149 -11.06 19.63 5.50
CA ARG A 149 -10.78 20.29 4.23
C ARG A 149 -11.03 21.78 4.46
N GLU A 150 -9.98 22.57 4.58
CA GLU A 150 -10.12 24.02 4.61
C GLU A 150 -10.79 24.44 3.29
N ASP A 151 -11.98 25.01 3.41
CA ASP A 151 -12.74 25.60 2.32
C ASP A 151 -11.90 26.71 1.69
N VAL A 152 -11.21 26.39 0.59
CA VAL A 152 -10.74 27.38 -0.38
C VAL A 152 -12.00 27.94 -1.04
N THR A 153 -12.53 29.02 -0.46
CA THR A 153 -13.47 29.88 -1.15
C THR A 153 -12.66 30.73 -2.12
N ASP A 154 -12.64 30.30 -3.39
CA ASP A 154 -12.25 31.16 -4.50
C ASP A 154 -13.32 32.27 -4.65
N GLU A 155 -13.17 33.37 -3.91
CA GLU A 155 -13.88 34.61 -4.21
C GLU A 155 -13.05 35.43 -5.22
N ASN A 156 -13.17 35.06 -6.50
CA ASN A 156 -12.98 35.99 -7.60
C ASN A 156 -14.34 36.28 -8.22
N GLY A 157 -14.67 37.56 -8.28
CA GLY A 157 -16.02 38.06 -8.47
C GLY A 157 -16.54 38.01 -9.89
N ASP A 158 -17.85 38.23 -10.00
CA ASP A 158 -18.48 38.81 -11.18
C ASP A 158 -19.79 39.49 -10.75
N GLY A 159 -19.91 40.77 -11.09
CA GLY A 159 -20.97 41.64 -10.62
C GLY A 159 -22.30 41.52 -11.37
N LYS A 160 -23.34 42.17 -10.83
CA LYS A 160 -24.38 42.78 -11.66
C LYS A 160 -25.21 43.83 -10.92
N ALA A 161 -25.50 44.89 -11.67
CA ALA A 161 -26.26 46.09 -11.34
C ALA A 161 -27.73 45.87 -10.94
N GLY A 162 -28.31 46.91 -10.32
CA GLY A 162 -29.69 47.33 -10.58
C GLY A 162 -30.49 47.73 -9.34
N GLY A 163 -30.91 49.02 -9.28
CA GLY A 163 -31.99 49.51 -8.42
C GLY A 163 -31.68 50.82 -7.73
#